data_AF-A0A509LFH5-F1
#
_entry.id   AF-A0A509LFH5-F1
#
_cell.length_a   1.000
_cell.length_b   1.000
_cell.length_c   1.000
_cell.angle_alpha   90.00
_cell.angle_beta   90.00
_cell.angle_gamma   90.00
#
_symmetry.space_group_name_H-M   'P 1'
#
loop_
_entity.id
_entity.type
_entity.pdbx_description
1 polymer ?
#
loop_
_entity_poly.entity_id
_entity_poly.type
_entity_poly.pdbx_seq_one_letter_code
_entity_poly.pdbx_strand_id
1 'polypeptide(L)'
;MWEWKDFFDKKYREPALSNTQGTGKWKPGDPFDNVQNDYYWTSSAFPDPTGRFNNAYCVHLFYGVQHHKEQALSLFVWPVRDNF
;
A
#
# COMPACT_ATOMS: atom_id res chain seq x y z
N MET A 1 -11.20 1.51 -3.38
CA MET A 1 -10.55 0.61 -2.39
C MET A 1 -10.73 -0.85 -2.81
N TRP A 2 -10.03 -1.28 -3.86
CA TRP A 2 -10.08 -2.69 -4.32
C TRP A 2 -8.72 -3.11 -4.91
N GLU A 3 -8.00 -2.16 -5.50
CA GLU A 3 -6.70 -2.38 -6.18
C GLU A 3 -5.60 -3.00 -5.31
N TRP A 4 -5.53 -2.71 -4.01
CA TRP A 4 -4.41 -3.15 -3.17
C TRP A 4 -4.49 -4.58 -2.67
N LYS A 5 -5.70 -5.15 -2.59
CA LYS A 5 -5.87 -6.48 -2.01
C LYS A 5 -5.23 -7.56 -2.87
N ASP A 6 -5.17 -7.35 -4.18
CA ASP A 6 -4.64 -8.32 -5.12
C ASP A 6 -3.11 -8.27 -5.21
N PHE A 7 -2.50 -7.14 -4.81
CA PHE A 7 -1.04 -7.02 -4.72
C PHE A 7 -0.46 -7.72 -3.49
N PHE A 8 -1.23 -7.81 -2.40
CA PHE A 8 -0.73 -8.35 -1.14
C PHE A 8 -1.06 -9.83 -0.96
N ASP A 9 -0.04 -10.61 -0.64
CA ASP A 9 -0.20 -12.00 -0.23
C ASP A 9 0.19 -12.16 1.23
N LYS A 10 -0.77 -12.60 2.06
CA LYS A 10 -0.59 -12.79 3.51
C LYS A 10 0.46 -13.83 3.87
N LYS A 11 0.87 -14.69 2.91
CA LYS A 11 1.97 -15.64 3.11
C LYS A 11 3.34 -14.95 3.11
N TYR A 12 3.42 -13.71 2.63
CA TYR A 12 4.65 -12.91 2.59
C TYR A 12 4.64 -11.81 3.66
N ARG A 13 5.85 -11.44 4.09
CA ARG A 13 6.17 -10.28 4.94
C ARG A 13 7.49 -9.71 4.48
N GLU A 14 7.71 -8.41 4.70
CA GLU A 14 8.96 -7.71 4.35
C GLU A 14 9.37 -7.78 2.86
N PRO A 15 8.59 -7.27 1.90
CA PRO A 15 7.21 -6.81 2.01
C PRO A 15 6.21 -7.97 1.82
N ALA A 16 4.95 -7.74 2.18
CA ALA A 16 3.83 -8.64 1.88
C ALA A 16 3.36 -8.56 0.42
N LEU A 17 4.20 -8.04 -0.47
CA LEU A 17 3.89 -7.79 -1.87
C LEU A 17 4.21 -9.04 -2.72
N SER A 18 3.29 -9.40 -3.60
CA SER A 18 3.49 -10.45 -4.59
C SER A 18 4.20 -9.92 -5.84
N ASN A 19 4.88 -10.79 -6.57
CA ASN A 19 5.44 -10.46 -7.88
C ASN A 19 4.32 -10.30 -8.92
N THR A 20 4.64 -9.82 -10.12
CA THR A 20 3.66 -9.57 -11.20
C THR A 20 2.86 -10.82 -11.60
N GLN A 21 3.42 -11.99 -11.37
CA GLN A 21 2.80 -13.27 -11.74
C GLN A 21 1.88 -13.82 -10.64
N GLY A 22 1.87 -13.23 -9.43
CA GLY A 22 1.13 -13.73 -8.28
C GLY A 22 1.68 -15.04 -7.71
N THR A 23 2.79 -15.55 -8.24
CA THR A 23 3.35 -16.88 -7.90
C THR A 23 4.45 -16.81 -6.85
N GLY A 24 5.02 -15.62 -6.63
CA GLY A 24 6.20 -15.42 -5.80
C GLY A 24 6.15 -14.11 -5.02
N LYS A 25 7.05 -13.98 -4.04
CA LYS A 25 7.24 -12.73 -3.29
C LYS A 25 7.94 -11.71 -4.19
N TRP A 26 7.56 -10.44 -4.06
CA TRP A 26 8.26 -9.35 -4.73
C TRP A 26 9.75 -9.31 -4.35
N LYS A 27 10.61 -8.99 -5.32
CA LYS A 27 12.05 -8.78 -5.17
C LYS A 27 12.54 -7.60 -6.02
N PRO A 28 13.70 -6.99 -5.70
CA PRO A 28 14.31 -5.99 -6.58
C PRO A 28 14.44 -6.51 -8.01
N GLY A 29 14.00 -5.71 -8.99
CA GLY A 29 13.91 -6.11 -10.40
C GLY A 29 12.53 -6.60 -10.85
N ASP A 30 11.61 -6.84 -9.91
CA ASP A 30 10.16 -6.90 -10.20
C ASP A 30 9.64 -5.49 -10.56
N PRO A 31 8.42 -5.33 -11.10
CA PRO A 31 7.94 -4.07 -11.69
C PRO A 31 7.88 -2.84 -10.77
N PHE A 32 8.04 -3.01 -9.47
CA PHE A 32 8.02 -1.89 -8.55
C PHE A 32 9.42 -1.61 -8.06
N ASP A 33 9.93 -0.43 -8.41
CA ASP A 33 11.22 0.05 -7.96
C ASP A 33 11.08 0.82 -6.65
N ASN A 34 12.16 0.84 -5.85
CA ASN A 34 12.25 1.59 -4.59
C ASN A 34 11.12 1.29 -3.57
N VAL A 35 10.59 0.07 -3.58
CA VAL A 35 9.59 -0.39 -2.60
C VAL A 35 10.17 -0.33 -1.19
N GLN A 36 9.46 0.39 -0.32
CA GLN A 36 9.78 0.52 1.11
C GLN A 36 8.90 -0.41 1.93
N ASN A 37 9.44 -0.97 3.01
CA ASN A 37 8.69 -1.77 3.97
C ASN A 37 7.94 -0.87 4.98
N ASP A 38 7.15 0.09 4.49
CA ASP A 38 6.51 1.12 5.32
C ASP A 38 5.07 1.41 4.84
N TYR A 39 4.44 2.45 5.35
CA TYR A 39 3.11 2.90 4.98
C TYR A 39 3.10 3.65 3.65
N TYR A 40 2.11 3.30 2.83
CA TYR A 40 1.81 3.97 1.58
C TYR A 40 0.40 4.54 1.57
N TRP A 41 0.26 5.78 1.11
CA TRP A 41 -1.03 6.41 0.92
C TRP A 41 -1.84 5.74 -0.19
N THR A 42 -3.16 5.69 0.00
CA THR A 42 -4.12 5.39 -1.07
C THR A 42 -4.91 6.64 -1.42
N SER A 43 -5.53 6.68 -2.59
CA SER A 43 -6.42 7.79 -3.00
C SER A 43 -7.76 7.82 -2.25
N SER A 44 -8.04 6.84 -1.39
CA SER A 44 -9.33 6.71 -0.70
C SER A 44 -9.33 7.51 0.62
N ALA A 45 -10.29 8.42 0.77
CA ALA A 45 -10.53 9.13 2.02
C ALA A 45 -11.13 8.20 3.09
N PHE A 46 -10.78 8.41 4.36
CA PHE A 46 -11.39 7.74 5.50
C PHE A 46 -12.35 8.71 6.21
N PRO A 47 -13.65 8.41 6.28
CA PRO A 47 -14.59 9.24 7.04
C PRO A 47 -14.37 9.01 8.53
N ASP A 48 -13.64 9.92 9.19
CA ASP A 48 -13.46 9.89 10.63
C ASP A 48 -14.80 10.21 11.34
N PRO A 49 -15.38 9.27 12.10
CA PRO A 49 -16.66 9.50 12.77
C PRO A 49 -16.60 10.61 13.82
N THR A 50 -15.41 10.98 14.30
CA THR A 50 -15.25 12.08 15.26
C THR A 50 -15.15 13.44 14.60
N GLY A 51 -14.90 13.50 13.28
CA GLY A 51 -14.68 14.73 12.53
C GLY A 51 -13.46 15.55 12.98
N ARG A 52 -12.57 14.97 13.80
CA ARG A 52 -11.40 15.70 14.34
C ARG A 52 -10.24 15.73 13.35
N PHE A 53 -10.10 14.68 12.55
CA PHE A 53 -8.96 14.52 11.65
C PHE A 53 -9.39 14.26 10.22
N ASN A 54 -8.68 14.88 9.28
CA ASN A 54 -8.77 14.52 7.88
C ASN A 54 -7.92 13.28 7.66
N ASN A 55 -8.54 12.10 7.73
CA ASN A 55 -7.87 10.84 7.55
C ASN A 55 -7.98 10.32 6.11
N ALA A 56 -6.97 9.60 5.68
CA ALA A 56 -6.99 8.80 4.46
C ALA A 56 -6.62 7.35 4.78
N TYR A 57 -7.04 6.45 3.89
CA TYR A 57 -6.59 5.07 3.98
C TYR A 57 -5.15 4.95 3.51
N CYS A 58 -4.39 4.11 4.20
CA CYS A 58 -3.02 3.75 3.86
C CYS A 58 -2.84 2.24 3.97
N VAL A 59 -1.79 1.70 3.36
CA VAL A 59 -1.43 0.28 3.45
C VAL A 59 -0.04 0.15 4.03
N HIS A 60 0.16 -0.73 5.01
CA HIS A 60 1.46 -1.02 5.57
C HIS A 60 2.08 -2.20 4.82
N LEU A 61 3.11 -1.94 4.02
CA LEU A 61 3.66 -2.95 3.12
C LEU A 61 4.35 -4.11 3.82
N PHE A 62 4.85 -3.89 5.03
CA PHE A 62 5.46 -4.96 5.82
C PHE A 62 4.49 -6.12 6.02
N TYR A 63 3.23 -5.82 6.36
CA TYR A 63 2.19 -6.82 6.66
C TYR A 63 1.14 -6.97 5.56
N GLY A 64 1.07 -6.04 4.59
CA GLY A 64 0.01 -6.02 3.58
C GLY A 64 -1.36 -5.68 4.17
N VAL A 65 -1.38 -4.84 5.22
CA VAL A 65 -2.59 -4.52 5.99
C VAL A 65 -3.01 -3.08 5.76
N GLN A 66 -4.31 -2.87 5.59
CA GLN A 66 -4.91 -1.54 5.48
C GLN A 66 -5.06 -0.89 6.86
N HIS A 67 -4.70 0.38 6.93
CA HIS A 67 -4.90 1.27 8.06
C HIS A 67 -5.53 2.58 7.58
N HIS A 68 -5.77 3.50 8.52
CA HIS A 68 -6.04 4.89 8.23
C HIS A 68 -5.08 5.75 9.05
N LYS A 69 -4.72 6.91 8.50
CA LYS A 69 -3.79 7.86 9.11
C LYS A 69 -4.23 9.28 8.76
N GLU A 70 -3.82 10.24 9.57
CA GLU A 70 -4.04 11.67 9.32
C GLU A 70 -3.27 12.12 8.08
N GLN A 71 -3.92 12.87 7.19
CA GLN A 71 -3.34 13.32 5.92
C GLN A 71 -2.12 14.24 6.10
N ALA A 72 -1.94 14.84 7.28
CA ALA A 72 -0.76 15.64 7.62
C ALA A 72 0.53 14.79 7.73
N LEU A 73 0.43 13.47 7.82
CA LEU A 73 1.59 12.59 7.91
C LEU A 73 2.28 12.39 6.56
N SER A 74 3.62 12.41 6.59
CA SER A 74 4.45 12.09 5.43
C SER A 74 4.61 10.57 5.30
N LEU A 75 3.84 9.97 4.40
CA LEU A 75 3.94 8.55 4.03
C LEU A 75 4.34 8.43 2.56
N PHE A 76 4.80 7.25 2.15
CA PHE A 76 5.18 7.02 0.77
C PHE A 76 3.95 7.02 -0.14
N VAL A 77 4.15 7.35 -1.42
CA VAL A 77 3.12 7.25 -2.45
C VAL A 77 3.62 6.24 -3.47
N TRP A 78 2.74 5.34 -3.87
CA TRP A 78 3.08 4.33 -4.87
C TRP A 78 2.93 4.93 -6.26
N PRO A 79 3.93 4.84 -7.15
CA PRO A 79 3.75 5.21 -8.53
C PRO A 79 2.79 4.20 -9.17
N VAL A 80 1.57 4.64 -9.47
CA VAL A 80 0.65 3.86 -10.31
C VAL A 80 1.28 3.85 -11.71
N ARG A 81 1.45 2.67 -12.29
CA ARG A 81 1.78 2.58 -13.71
C ARG A 81 0.51 2.92 -14.47
N ASP A 82 0.52 4.02 -15.21
CA ASP A 82 -0.41 4.16 -16.32
C ASP A 82 -0.13 3.00 -17.29
N ASN A 83 -1.18 2.32 -17.74
CA ASN A 83 -1.03 1.29 -18.78
C ASN A 83 -0.59 1.99 -20.07
N PHE A 84 0.69 1.83 -20.43
CA PHE A 84 1.20 2.13 -21.78
C PHE A 84 1.11 0.87 -22.64
#